data_AF-A0A3L6T587-F1
#
_entry.id   AF-A0A3L6T587-F1
#
_cell.length_a   1.000
_cell.length_b   1.000
_cell.length_c   1.000
_cell.angle_alpha   90.00
_cell.angle_beta   90.00
_cell.angle_gamma   90.00
#
_symmetry.space_group_name_H-M   'P 1'
#
loop_
_entity.id
_entity.type
_entity.pdbx_description
1 polymer ?
#
loop_
_entity_poly.entity_id
_entity_poly.type
_entity_poly.pdbx_seq_one_letter_code
_entity_poly.pdbx_strand_id
1 'polypeptide(L)'
;MTRCGTEDFKYGWVDVSRPFDLMDLSRSLLSDLDPTYVRKDRTSTMKHPIQKCSEYLGMHQCLVVIDGLQSTKEWDLINDALGLSGGMRSVIVITNEESVAKYCTFAKARDDRVWNLKGLGADHAFEIIAKVRLLTMQEAFNSTTVLVPYSKYTYH
;
A
#
# COMPACT_ATOMS: atom_id res chain seq x y z
N MET A 1 14.49 11.23 -34.58
CA MET A 1 13.31 10.53 -34.04
C MET A 1 13.44 10.51 -32.52
N THR A 2 12.59 11.26 -31.83
CA THR A 2 12.68 11.42 -30.36
C THR A 2 11.97 10.26 -29.67
N ARG A 3 12.75 9.51 -28.87
CA ARG A 3 12.43 8.62 -27.74
C ARG A 3 10.96 8.20 -27.54
N CYS A 4 10.67 6.91 -27.80
CA CYS A 4 9.61 6.19 -27.11
C CYS A 4 10.24 5.53 -25.87
N GLY A 5 10.35 6.29 -24.78
CA GLY A 5 10.60 5.69 -23.47
C GLY A 5 9.24 5.27 -22.92
N THR A 6 9.05 3.98 -22.68
CA THR A 6 7.94 3.53 -21.83
C THR A 6 8.13 4.22 -20.48
N GLU A 7 7.19 5.06 -20.06
CA GLU A 7 7.22 5.56 -18.68
C GLU A 7 7.07 4.35 -17.76
N ASP A 8 8.12 4.01 -17.02
CA ASP A 8 8.11 2.92 -16.04
C ASP A 8 7.08 3.24 -14.96
N PHE A 9 5.90 2.65 -15.07
CA PHE A 9 4.85 2.75 -14.06
C PHE A 9 5.40 2.22 -12.72
N LYS A 10 5.36 3.04 -11.68
CA LYS A 10 5.87 2.68 -10.34
C LYS A 10 4.75 2.17 -9.46
N TYR A 11 5.11 1.32 -8.52
CA TYR A 11 4.20 0.75 -7.53
C TYR A 11 4.82 0.88 -6.15
N GLY A 12 4.01 1.25 -5.17
CA GLY A 12 4.43 1.33 -3.77
C GLY A 12 3.31 0.90 -2.83
N TRP A 13 3.66 0.11 -1.83
CA TRP A 13 2.79 -0.31 -0.73
C TRP A 13 3.28 0.29 0.58
N VAL A 14 2.35 0.75 1.42
CA VAL A 14 2.66 1.17 2.78
C VAL A 14 1.57 0.73 3.75
N ASP A 15 2.00 0.24 4.91
CA ASP A 15 1.12 -0.02 6.04
C ASP A 15 1.04 1.24 6.92
N VAL A 16 -0.16 1.61 7.34
CA VAL A 16 -0.36 2.72 8.27
C VAL A 16 0.03 2.27 9.68
N SER A 17 1.08 2.89 10.23
CA SER A 17 1.61 2.57 11.56
C SER A 17 0.64 2.91 12.69
N ARG A 18 0.82 2.24 13.84
CA ARG A 18 0.03 2.42 15.06
C ARG A 18 0.99 2.64 16.24
N PRO A 19 1.03 3.84 16.85
CA PRO A 19 0.26 5.05 16.51
C PRO A 19 0.62 5.62 15.12
N PHE A 20 -0.31 6.38 14.52
CA PHE A 20 -0.12 7.00 13.20
C PHE A 20 1.05 7.97 13.20
N ASP A 21 1.98 7.79 12.25
CA ASP A 21 3.06 8.72 11.96
C ASP A 21 3.23 8.93 10.44
N LEU A 22 2.90 10.14 9.99
CA LEU A 22 3.01 10.55 8.59
C LEU A 22 4.45 10.54 8.07
N MET A 23 5.44 10.76 8.94
CA MET A 23 6.85 10.74 8.59
C MET A 23 7.34 9.34 8.30
N ASP A 24 6.95 8.40 9.16
CA ASP A 24 7.25 6.99 8.99
C ASP A 24 6.57 6.44 7.73
N LEU A 25 5.29 6.76 7.55
CA LEU A 25 4.52 6.39 6.35
C LEU A 25 5.20 6.91 5.08
N SER A 26 5.57 8.20 5.04
CA SER A 26 6.22 8.81 3.87
C SER A 26 7.58 8.17 3.56
N ARG A 27 8.35 7.83 4.58
CA ARG A 27 9.66 7.16 4.43
C ARG A 27 9.49 5.73 3.91
N SER A 28 8.56 4.97 4.48
CA SER A 28 8.27 3.59 4.11
C SER A 28 7.75 3.52 2.67
N LEU A 29 6.80 4.39 2.30
CA LEU A 29 6.27 4.45 0.95
C LEU A 29 7.35 4.79 -0.09
N LEU A 30 8.19 5.80 0.19
CA LEU A 30 9.27 6.17 -0.72
C LEU A 30 10.32 5.06 -0.88
N SER A 31 10.59 4.33 0.20
CA SER A 31 11.53 3.21 0.18
C SER A 31 11.02 2.05 -0.69
N ASP A 32 9.71 1.80 -0.69
CA ASP A 32 9.09 0.77 -1.53
C ASP A 32 9.02 1.19 -3.00
N LEU A 33 8.67 2.46 -3.26
CA LEU A 33 8.64 3.04 -4.62
C LEU A 33 10.03 3.07 -5.28
N ASP A 34 11.07 3.44 -4.53
CA ASP A 34 12.44 3.50 -5.02
C ASP A 34 13.46 3.25 -3.89
N PRO A 35 13.91 1.98 -3.74
CA PRO A 35 14.94 1.62 -2.77
C PRO A 35 16.28 2.35 -2.96
N THR A 36 16.55 2.85 -4.19
CA THR A 36 17.80 3.53 -4.51
C THR A 36 17.78 5.01 -4.15
N TYR A 37 16.58 5.61 -4.06
CA TYR A 37 16.38 7.01 -3.67
C TYR A 37 16.90 7.26 -2.25
N VAL A 38 16.66 6.31 -1.33
CA VAL A 38 17.17 6.35 0.06
C VAL A 38 18.70 6.26 0.12
N ARG A 39 19.34 5.52 -0.81
CA ARG A 39 20.81 5.37 -0.84
C ARG A 39 21.54 6.62 -1.34
N LYS A 40 20.98 7.31 -2.35
CA LYS A 40 21.58 8.53 -2.93
C LYS A 40 21.52 9.74 -1.97
N ASP A 41 20.63 9.70 -1.00
CA ASP A 41 20.34 10.81 -0.09
C ASP A 41 21.34 10.96 1.07
N ARG A 42 22.26 10.01 1.29
CA ARG A 42 23.30 10.14 2.34
C ARG A 42 24.28 11.31 2.09
N THR A 43 24.21 11.96 0.93
CA THR A 43 25.12 13.04 0.50
C THR A 43 24.42 14.38 0.21
N SER A 44 23.09 14.48 0.38
CA SER A 44 22.32 15.71 0.08
C SER A 44 21.57 16.24 1.30
N THR A 45 21.28 17.54 1.30
CA THR A 45 20.59 18.29 2.38
C THR A 45 19.41 17.49 2.94
N MET A 46 19.28 17.39 4.28
CA MET A 46 18.21 16.68 5.00
C MET A 46 16.81 17.24 4.67
N LYS A 47 16.30 16.96 3.47
CA LYS A 47 14.91 17.23 3.11
C LYS A 47 14.02 16.28 3.90
N HIS A 48 12.90 16.81 4.39
CA HIS A 48 11.90 16.09 5.18
C HIS A 48 11.33 14.89 4.37
N PRO A 49 11.17 13.68 4.95
CA PRO A 49 10.61 12.50 4.27
C PRO A 49 9.29 12.78 3.52
N ILE A 50 8.40 13.57 4.11
CA ILE A 50 7.13 13.98 3.48
C ILE A 50 7.40 14.71 2.16
N GLN A 51 8.28 15.72 2.19
CA GLN A 51 8.59 16.51 1.00
C GLN A 51 9.21 15.65 -0.09
N LYS A 52 10.15 14.75 0.25
CA LYS A 52 10.77 13.83 -0.71
C LYS A 52 9.74 12.92 -1.36
N CYS A 53 8.87 12.32 -0.55
CA CYS A 53 7.83 11.42 -1.04
C CYS A 53 6.87 12.17 -1.96
N SER A 54 6.41 13.36 -1.56
CA SER A 54 5.56 14.21 -2.39
C SER A 54 6.22 14.61 -3.71
N GLU A 55 7.49 15.04 -3.69
CA GLU A 55 8.25 15.37 -4.92
C GLU A 55 8.37 14.15 -5.84
N TYR A 56 8.69 12.98 -5.29
CA TYR A 56 8.80 11.74 -6.05
C TYR A 56 7.48 11.36 -6.73
N LEU A 57 6.39 11.36 -5.96
CA LEU A 57 5.04 11.13 -6.46
C LEU A 57 4.64 12.21 -7.49
N GLY A 58 5.14 13.43 -7.33
CA GLY A 58 5.02 14.56 -8.26
C GLY A 58 5.56 14.26 -9.66
N MET A 59 6.69 13.56 -9.72
CA MET A 59 7.49 13.35 -10.94
C MET A 59 7.19 12.03 -11.68
N HIS A 60 6.49 11.09 -11.05
CA HIS A 60 6.29 9.75 -11.59
C HIS A 60 4.81 9.34 -11.61
N GLN A 61 4.45 8.50 -12.58
CA GLN A 61 3.16 7.80 -12.55
C GLN A 61 3.25 6.61 -11.60
N CYS A 62 2.47 6.65 -10.51
CA CYS A 62 2.52 5.66 -9.44
C CYS A 62 1.15 5.06 -9.15
N LEU A 63 1.13 3.76 -8.84
CA LEU A 63 0.09 3.10 -8.05
C LEU A 63 0.53 3.03 -6.59
N VAL A 64 -0.23 3.67 -5.71
CA VAL A 64 0.02 3.69 -4.26
C VAL A 64 -1.02 2.85 -3.55
N VAL A 65 -0.59 1.90 -2.73
CA VAL A 65 -1.47 1.10 -1.86
C VAL A 65 -1.23 1.50 -0.41
N ILE A 66 -2.29 1.91 0.28
CA ILE A 66 -2.27 2.27 1.69
C ILE A 66 -3.10 1.25 2.44
N ASP A 67 -2.44 0.43 3.25
CA ASP A 67 -3.06 -0.63 4.04
C ASP A 67 -3.25 -0.24 5.51
N GLY A 68 -4.42 -0.57 6.06
CA GLY A 68 -4.72 -0.40 7.48
C GLY A 68 -5.17 1.00 7.89
N LEU A 69 -5.67 1.84 6.97
CA LEU A 69 -6.18 3.18 7.29
C LEU A 69 -7.42 3.09 8.20
N GLN A 70 -7.48 3.88 9.28
CA GLN A 70 -8.55 3.76 10.30
C GLN A 70 -9.41 5.02 10.46
N SER A 71 -8.99 6.18 9.93
CA SER A 71 -9.80 7.39 10.03
C SER A 71 -9.71 8.31 8.81
N THR A 72 -10.75 9.12 8.62
CA THR A 72 -10.78 10.16 7.59
C THR A 72 -9.73 11.24 7.83
N LYS A 73 -9.39 11.52 9.10
CA LYS A 73 -8.33 12.46 9.46
C LYS A 73 -6.95 11.96 9.04
N GLU A 74 -6.68 10.67 9.19
CA GLU A 74 -5.44 10.06 8.65
C GLU A 74 -5.39 10.21 7.13
N TRP A 75 -6.50 9.95 6.44
CA TRP A 75 -6.60 10.15 4.99
C TRP A 75 -6.28 11.59 4.59
N ASP A 76 -6.93 12.57 5.20
CA ASP A 76 -6.72 13.99 4.88
C ASP A 76 -5.25 14.39 5.06
N LEU A 77 -4.63 13.98 6.18
CA LEU A 77 -3.22 14.24 6.44
C LEU A 77 -2.29 13.63 5.38
N ILE A 78 -2.53 12.39 4.96
CA ILE A 78 -1.74 11.73 3.92
C ILE A 78 -1.96 12.40 2.57
N ASN A 79 -3.23 12.60 2.21
CA ASN A 79 -3.62 13.13 0.91
C ASN A 79 -3.10 14.55 0.69
N ASP A 80 -3.25 15.42 1.69
CA ASP A 80 -2.81 16.81 1.62
C ASP A 80 -1.28 16.91 1.57
N ALA A 81 -0.59 16.08 2.34
CA ALA A 81 0.86 16.11 2.40
C ALA A 81 1.54 15.50 1.16
N LEU A 82 0.94 14.48 0.55
CA LEU A 82 1.54 13.74 -0.56
C LEU A 82 0.90 14.04 -1.93
N GLY A 83 -0.22 14.78 -1.97
CA GLY A 83 -0.90 15.16 -3.20
C GLY A 83 -1.56 13.99 -3.93
N LEU A 84 -2.08 13.01 -3.19
CA LEU A 84 -2.56 11.73 -3.75
C LEU A 84 -3.82 11.86 -4.63
N SER A 85 -4.69 12.83 -4.35
CA SER A 85 -5.92 13.08 -5.12
C SER A 85 -5.70 13.93 -6.39
N GLY A 86 -4.46 14.34 -6.70
CA GLY A 86 -4.13 15.11 -7.90
C GLY A 86 -3.42 14.27 -8.99
N GLY A 87 -3.61 14.62 -10.27
CA GLY A 87 -2.83 14.10 -11.41
C GLY A 87 -3.21 12.70 -11.93
N MET A 88 -2.30 12.06 -12.70
CA MET A 88 -2.41 10.69 -13.25
C MET A 88 -1.95 9.63 -12.23
N ARG A 89 -2.47 9.68 -11.00
CA ARG A 89 -2.09 8.74 -9.93
C ARG A 89 -3.25 7.81 -9.61
N SER A 90 -2.93 6.56 -9.30
CA SER A 90 -3.91 5.59 -8.83
C SER A 90 -3.63 5.26 -7.37
N VAL A 91 -4.65 5.33 -6.52
CA VAL A 91 -4.53 5.06 -5.08
C VAL A 91 -5.52 3.97 -4.71
N ILE A 92 -5.03 2.94 -4.01
CA ILE A 92 -5.84 1.89 -3.41
C ILE A 92 -5.75 2.07 -1.90
N VAL A 93 -6.90 2.24 -1.25
CA VAL A 93 -7.01 2.28 0.21
C VAL A 93 -7.62 0.97 0.68
N ILE A 94 -6.93 0.28 1.57
CA ILE A 94 -7.42 -0.91 2.26
C ILE A 94 -7.72 -0.50 3.71
N THR A 95 -8.98 -0.68 4.10
CA THR A 95 -9.49 -0.29 5.41
C THR A 95 -10.60 -1.25 5.84
N ASN A 96 -10.71 -1.48 7.15
CA ASN A 96 -11.82 -2.21 7.74
C ASN A 96 -13.03 -1.30 8.01
N GLU A 97 -12.89 0.01 7.82
CA GLU A 97 -13.91 1.01 8.13
C GLU A 97 -14.63 1.46 6.86
N GLU A 98 -15.87 1.01 6.65
CA GLU A 98 -16.66 1.36 5.47
C GLU A 98 -16.83 2.87 5.29
N SER A 99 -16.98 3.60 6.41
CA SER A 99 -17.08 5.06 6.40
C SER A 99 -15.80 5.73 5.89
N VAL A 100 -14.63 5.17 6.19
CA VAL A 100 -13.35 5.67 5.68
C VAL A 100 -13.22 5.36 4.20
N ALA A 101 -13.57 4.14 3.77
CA ALA A 101 -13.54 3.75 2.36
C ALA A 101 -14.39 4.69 1.50
N LYS A 102 -15.63 4.96 1.94
CA LYS A 102 -16.52 5.94 1.28
C LYS A 102 -15.89 7.32 1.26
N TYR A 103 -15.37 7.79 2.39
CA TYR A 103 -14.73 9.11 2.47
C TYR A 103 -13.59 9.29 1.45
N CYS A 104 -12.71 8.30 1.30
CA CYS A 104 -11.58 8.36 0.37
C CYS A 104 -12.01 8.46 -1.11
N THR A 105 -13.23 8.04 -1.47
CA THR A 105 -13.74 8.10 -2.86
C THR A 105 -14.51 9.39 -3.19
N PHE A 106 -14.80 10.25 -2.20
CA PHE A 106 -15.71 11.41 -2.35
C PHE A 106 -15.22 12.50 -3.31
N ALA A 107 -13.96 12.50 -3.74
CA ALA A 107 -13.48 13.48 -4.71
C ALA A 107 -14.27 13.48 -6.04
N LYS A 108 -15.03 12.42 -6.36
CA LYS A 108 -15.95 12.39 -7.52
C LYS A 108 -17.14 11.45 -7.30
N ALA A 109 -18.10 11.82 -6.41
CA ALA A 109 -19.50 11.37 -6.38
C ALA A 109 -19.85 10.07 -7.16
N ARG A 110 -19.15 8.98 -6.87
CA ARG A 110 -19.38 7.68 -7.47
C ARG A 110 -19.08 6.63 -6.42
N ASP A 111 -20.15 6.10 -5.86
CA ASP A 111 -20.11 4.92 -4.98
C ASP A 111 -19.60 3.65 -5.72
N ASP A 112 -19.36 3.73 -7.04
CA ASP A 112 -18.87 2.63 -7.88
C ASP A 112 -17.41 2.21 -7.62
N ARG A 113 -16.70 2.88 -6.68
CA ARG A 113 -15.28 2.64 -6.39
C ARG A 113 -15.01 1.97 -5.05
N VAL A 114 -16.04 1.74 -4.23
CA VAL A 114 -15.90 1.04 -2.96
C VAL A 114 -16.16 -0.45 -3.18
N TRP A 115 -15.13 -1.26 -2.97
CA TRP A 115 -15.20 -2.71 -3.13
C TRP A 115 -15.19 -3.37 -1.76
N ASN A 116 -16.34 -3.91 -1.34
CA ASN A 116 -16.40 -4.74 -0.15
C ASN A 116 -15.87 -6.13 -0.49
N LEU A 117 -14.62 -6.40 -0.09
CA LEU A 117 -13.98 -7.69 -0.28
C LEU A 117 -14.65 -8.72 0.63
N LYS A 118 -15.40 -9.64 0.02
CA LYS A 118 -15.90 -10.82 0.73
C LYS A 118 -14.74 -11.78 0.99
N GLY A 119 -14.76 -12.43 2.14
CA GLY A 119 -13.86 -13.55 2.41
C GLY A 119 -13.96 -14.60 1.31
N LEU A 120 -12.86 -15.29 1.03
CA LEU A 120 -12.86 -16.38 0.06
C LEU A 120 -13.82 -17.48 0.52
N GLY A 121 -14.65 -17.97 -0.39
CA GLY A 121 -15.44 -19.19 -0.14
C GLY A 121 -14.53 -20.37 0.18
N ALA A 122 -15.03 -21.32 0.96
CA ALA A 122 -14.24 -22.44 1.48
C ALA A 122 -13.45 -23.19 0.39
N ASP A 123 -14.05 -23.40 -0.79
CA ASP A 123 -13.39 -24.10 -1.90
C ASP A 123 -12.19 -23.32 -2.47
N HIS A 124 -12.34 -22.00 -2.64
CA HIS A 124 -11.26 -21.14 -3.14
C HIS A 124 -10.16 -20.98 -2.08
N ALA A 125 -10.54 -20.84 -0.82
CA ALA A 125 -9.59 -20.84 0.29
C ALA A 125 -8.81 -22.17 0.33
N PHE A 126 -9.51 -23.30 0.21
CA PHE A 126 -8.89 -24.62 0.14
C PHE A 126 -7.94 -24.76 -1.04
N GLU A 127 -8.32 -24.28 -2.23
CA GLU A 127 -7.45 -24.31 -3.42
C GLU A 127 -6.14 -23.54 -3.19
N ILE A 128 -6.22 -22.34 -2.61
CA ILE A 128 -5.02 -21.54 -2.28
C ILE A 128 -4.18 -22.25 -1.22
N ILE A 129 -4.80 -22.77 -0.16
CA ILE A 129 -4.12 -23.49 0.92
C ILE A 129 -3.45 -24.76 0.39
N ALA A 130 -4.12 -25.51 -0.46
CA ALA A 130 -3.59 -26.71 -1.09
C ALA A 130 -2.38 -26.38 -1.96
N LYS A 131 -2.43 -25.29 -2.74
CA LYS A 131 -1.28 -24.80 -3.52
C LYS A 131 -0.10 -24.45 -2.61
N VAL A 132 -0.31 -23.68 -1.54
CA VAL A 132 0.76 -23.36 -0.57
C VAL A 132 1.33 -24.64 0.04
N ARG A 133 0.48 -25.56 0.48
CA ARG A 133 0.89 -26.84 1.07
C ARG A 133 1.74 -27.67 0.10
N LEU A 134 1.31 -27.82 -1.14
CA LEU A 134 2.05 -28.53 -2.19
C LEU A 134 3.40 -27.90 -2.50
N LEU A 135 3.50 -26.57 -2.47
CA LEU A 135 4.76 -25.85 -2.65
C LEU A 135 5.71 -26.00 -1.45
N THR A 136 5.16 -26.13 -0.23
CA THR A 136 5.96 -26.23 1.01
C THR A 136 6.36 -27.65 1.40
N MET A 137 5.77 -28.68 0.79
CA MET A 137 6.02 -30.08 1.13
C MET A 137 6.96 -30.73 0.12
N GLN A 138 8.25 -30.73 0.43
CA GLN A 138 9.19 -31.70 -0.15
C GLN A 138 9.28 -32.98 0.72
N GLU A 139 8.95 -32.94 2.02
CA GLU A 139 9.03 -34.10 2.91
C GLU A 139 8.01 -34.01 4.07
N ALA A 140 7.06 -34.97 4.14
CA ALA A 140 6.26 -35.43 5.30
C ALA A 140 4.74 -35.50 5.03
N PHE A 141 4.27 -36.69 4.65
CA PHE A 141 2.87 -36.99 4.34
C PHE A 141 1.90 -36.96 5.56
N ASN A 142 2.39 -36.83 6.80
CA ASN A 142 1.58 -36.96 8.03
C ASN A 142 1.81 -35.82 9.05
N SER A 143 1.80 -34.54 8.63
CA SER A 143 1.94 -33.39 9.54
C SER A 143 0.71 -32.47 9.53
N THR A 144 0.41 -31.89 10.69
CA THR A 144 -0.62 -30.84 10.84
C THR A 144 -0.07 -29.52 10.29
N THR A 145 -0.79 -28.89 9.37
CA THR A 145 -0.44 -27.55 8.86
C THR A 145 -1.24 -26.49 9.60
N VAL A 146 -0.55 -25.60 10.33
CA VAL A 146 -1.15 -24.42 10.95
C VAL A 146 -0.88 -23.23 10.06
N LEU A 147 -1.94 -22.57 9.59
CA LEU A 147 -1.83 -21.31 8.87
C LEU A 147 -1.94 -20.19 9.90
N VAL A 148 -0.84 -19.47 10.08
CA VAL A 148 -0.86 -18.20 10.80
C VAL A 148 -1.07 -17.13 9.73
N PRO A 149 -2.28 -16.55 9.60
CA PRO A 149 -2.45 -15.39 8.74
C PRO A 149 -1.47 -14.31 9.21
N TYR A 150 -0.86 -13.59 8.28
CA TYR A 150 0.02 -12.48 8.64
C TYR A 150 -0.82 -11.40 9.32
N SER A 151 -0.93 -11.49 10.65
CA SER A 151 -1.51 -10.46 11.48
C SER A 151 -0.45 -9.39 11.67
N LYS A 152 -0.51 -8.32 10.89
CA LYS A 152 0.34 -7.12 11.13
C LYS A 152 -0.01 -6.42 12.45
N TYR A 153 -1.08 -6.84 13.13
CA TYR A 153 -1.61 -6.25 14.35
C TYR A 153 -1.37 -7.13 15.59
N THR A 154 -0.13 -7.56 15.85
CA THR A 154 0.25 -7.91 17.22
C THR A 154 0.48 -6.62 17.99
N TYR A 155 -0.54 -6.18 18.73
CA TYR A 155 -0.39 -5.17 19.77
C TYR A 155 0.56 -5.70 20.85
N HIS A 156 1.73 -5.08 20.97
CA HIS A 156 2.62 -5.19 22.13
C HIS A 156 2.80 -3.81 22.74
#